data_AF-A0A6C1NKR4-F1
#
_entry.id   AF-A0A6C1NKR4-F1
#
_cell.length_a   1.000
_cell.length_b   1.000
_cell.length_c   1.000
_cell.angle_alpha   90.00
_cell.angle_beta   90.00
_cell.angle_gamma   90.00
#
_symmetry.space_group_name_H-M   'P 1'
#
loop_
_entity.id
_entity.type
_entity.pdbx_description
1 polymer ?
#
loop_
_entity_poly.entity_id
_entity_poly.type
_entity_poly.pdbx_seq_one_letter_code
_entity_poly.pdbx_strand_id
1 'polypeptide(L)'
;MARGVRRPSRTRDPAPDLFDRGILSVAWKEGRDLQTFTGFEVEVPGRTLSKELVRFSAASLLAEIVLLHVRDGEGEELHDALTARLDALASVPRGEVGGVVLAGGWELLGHFGFAPELEHC
;
A
#
# COMPACT_ATOMS: atom_id res chain seq x y z
N MET A 1 4.43 14.41 7.64
CA MET A 1 4.45 14.15 9.10
C MET A 1 3.13 14.48 9.75
N ALA A 2 2.54 13.51 10.44
CA ALA A 2 1.31 13.63 11.20
C ALA A 2 1.60 13.94 12.68
N ARG A 3 1.79 15.22 13.01
CA ARG A 3 2.05 15.63 14.41
C ARG A 3 0.76 15.55 15.23
N GLY A 4 0.81 14.84 16.35
CA GLY A 4 -0.29 14.79 17.33
C GLY A 4 -1.45 13.86 16.98
N VAL A 5 -1.35 13.09 15.90
CA VAL A 5 -2.40 12.16 15.45
C VAL A 5 -2.60 10.96 16.39
N ARG A 6 -1.56 10.58 17.15
CA ARG A 6 -1.66 9.54 18.19
C ARG A 6 -2.33 10.01 19.49
N ARG A 7 -2.61 11.30 19.66
CA ARG A 7 -3.30 11.80 20.85
C ARG A 7 -4.81 11.66 20.65
N PRO A 8 -5.55 10.99 21.56
CA PRO A 8 -6.99 10.93 21.47
C PRO A 8 -7.54 12.36 21.62
N SER A 9 -7.99 12.94 20.51
CA SER A 9 -8.63 14.24 20.46
C SER A 9 -9.98 14.05 19.77
N ARG A 10 -11.06 14.49 20.44
CA ARG A 10 -12.44 14.41 19.91
C ARG A 10 -12.68 15.21 18.63
N THR A 11 -11.68 15.97 18.16
CA THR A 11 -11.85 17.04 17.17
C THR A 11 -11.01 16.84 15.91
N ARG A 12 -10.22 15.76 15.81
CA ARG A 12 -9.33 15.52 14.68
C ARG A 12 -9.79 14.28 13.90
N ASP A 13 -9.70 14.33 12.57
CA ASP A 13 -9.97 13.18 11.72
C ASP A 13 -9.15 11.97 12.19
N PRO A 14 -9.74 10.76 12.17
CA PRO A 14 -9.05 9.55 12.55
C PRO A 14 -7.78 9.38 11.71
N ALA A 15 -6.72 8.88 12.34
CA ALA A 15 -5.51 8.50 11.63
C ALA A 15 -5.85 7.43 10.57
N PRO A 16 -5.20 7.44 9.39
CA PRO A 16 -5.22 6.27 8.52
C PRO A 16 -4.74 5.04 9.30
N ASP A 17 -5.45 3.92 9.15
CA ASP A 17 -5.03 2.60 9.65
C ASP A 17 -4.24 1.86 8.55
N LEU A 18 -3.64 0.72 8.91
CA LEU A 18 -2.91 -0.11 7.96
C LEU A 18 -3.80 -0.59 6.81
N PHE A 19 -3.30 -0.39 5.60
CA PHE A 19 -3.94 -0.71 4.33
C PHE A 19 -5.24 0.05 4.04
N ASP A 20 -5.56 1.11 4.79
CA ASP A 20 -6.60 2.04 4.36
C ASP A 20 -6.16 2.73 3.06
N ARG A 21 -7.09 2.83 2.11
CA ARG A 21 -6.93 3.64 0.89
C ARG A 21 -7.90 4.82 0.92
N GLY A 22 -7.44 5.94 0.40
CA GLY A 22 -8.27 7.14 0.29
C GLY A 22 -7.44 8.39 0.04
N ILE A 23 -8.05 9.55 0.31
CA ILE A 23 -7.52 10.84 -0.09
C ILE A 23 -6.70 11.45 1.04
N LEU A 24 -5.40 11.61 0.80
CA LEU A 24 -4.48 12.29 1.72
C LEU A 24 -4.43 13.80 1.44
N SER A 25 -4.77 14.60 2.46
CA SER A 25 -4.59 16.05 2.42
C SER A 25 -3.26 16.44 3.07
N VAL A 26 -2.45 17.25 2.36
CA VAL A 26 -1.17 17.77 2.84
C VAL A 26 -1.06 19.28 2.67
N ALA A 27 -0.47 19.96 3.66
CA ALA A 27 0.02 21.32 3.49
C ALA A 27 1.41 21.26 2.85
N TRP A 28 1.45 21.57 1.56
CA TRP A 28 2.65 21.54 0.73
C TRP A 28 3.54 22.76 0.94
N LYS A 29 4.86 22.53 0.99
CA LYS A 29 5.91 23.55 0.94
C LYS A 29 7.06 23.06 0.08
N GLU A 30 7.44 23.89 -0.88
CA GLU A 30 8.56 23.62 -1.78
C GLU A 30 9.88 23.48 -1.01
N GLY A 31 10.77 22.60 -1.50
CA GLY A 31 12.07 22.33 -0.88
C GLY A 31 12.01 21.57 0.45
N ARG A 32 10.87 20.98 0.81
CA ARG A 32 10.74 20.09 1.98
C ARG A 32 10.52 18.65 1.55
N ASP A 33 11.36 17.76 2.05
CA ASP A 33 11.20 16.32 1.82
C ASP A 33 9.97 15.78 2.56
N LEU A 34 9.62 16.38 3.71
CA LEU A 34 8.51 15.93 4.54
C LEU A 34 7.41 16.99 4.67
N GLN A 35 6.30 16.73 3.98
CA GLN A 35 5.12 17.58 3.98
C GLN A 35 4.29 17.44 5.25
N THR A 36 3.42 18.41 5.54
CA THR A 36 2.61 18.40 6.78
C THR A 36 1.26 17.76 6.51
N PHE A 37 0.94 16.70 7.24
CA PHE A 37 -0.35 16.03 7.17
C PHE A 37 -1.45 16.95 7.73
N THR A 38 -2.55 17.11 6.98
CA THR A 38 -3.71 17.91 7.42
C THR A 38 -4.97 17.06 7.60
N GLY A 39 -5.15 15.99 6.83
CA GLY A 39 -6.30 15.09 6.95
C GLY A 39 -6.19 13.85 6.06
N PHE A 40 -7.06 12.88 6.29
CA PHE A 40 -7.21 11.67 5.48
C PHE A 40 -8.67 11.26 5.42
N GLU A 41 -9.21 11.11 4.21
CA GLU A 41 -10.55 10.59 3.98
C GLU A 41 -10.45 9.15 3.51
N VAL A 42 -11.01 8.21 4.28
CA VAL A 42 -10.96 6.78 3.95
C VAL A 42 -12.02 6.46 2.89
N GLU A 43 -11.59 5.97 1.73
CA GLU A 43 -12.48 5.49 0.67
C GLU A 43 -12.67 3.97 0.77
N VAL A 44 -11.58 3.23 0.99
CA VAL A 44 -11.61 1.78 1.18
C VAL A 44 -10.87 1.40 2.45
N PRO A 45 -11.55 0.79 3.44
CA PRO A 45 -10.91 0.46 4.70
C PRO A 45 -10.05 -0.82 4.60
N GLY A 46 -8.83 -0.79 5.14
CA GLY A 46 -7.86 -1.89 5.13
C GLY A 46 -8.16 -3.04 6.10
N ARG A 47 -9.19 -2.88 6.95
CA ARG A 47 -9.54 -3.79 8.04
C ARG A 47 -9.73 -5.26 7.65
N THR A 48 -10.03 -5.59 6.39
CA THR A 48 -10.14 -6.98 5.92
C THR A 48 -8.79 -7.67 5.89
N LEU A 49 -7.74 -6.97 5.43
CA LEU A 49 -6.38 -7.48 5.38
C LEU A 49 -5.78 -7.59 6.79
N SER A 50 -6.10 -6.63 7.67
CA SER A 50 -5.54 -6.55 9.03
C SER A 50 -6.09 -7.58 10.03
N LYS A 51 -7.21 -8.25 9.72
CA LYS A 51 -7.86 -9.22 10.62
C LYS A 51 -7.34 -10.64 10.51
N GLU A 52 -6.67 -11.00 9.41
CA GLU A 52 -6.19 -12.36 9.16
C GLU A 52 -4.67 -12.32 8.91
N LEU A 53 -3.91 -12.99 9.77
CA LEU A 53 -2.43 -12.94 9.75
C LEU A 53 -1.83 -13.28 8.38
N VAL A 54 -2.41 -14.26 7.66
CA VAL A 54 -1.90 -14.65 6.33
C VAL A 54 -2.08 -13.53 5.31
N ARG A 55 -3.25 -12.87 5.29
CA ARG A 55 -3.53 -11.74 4.39
C ARG A 55 -2.73 -10.50 4.79
N PHE A 56 -2.59 -10.26 6.09
CA PHE A 56 -1.76 -9.18 6.63
C PHE A 56 -0.31 -9.33 6.16
N SER A 57 0.30 -10.50 6.38
CA SER A 57 1.68 -10.76 5.96
C SER A 57 1.86 -10.67 4.45
N ALA A 58 0.88 -11.15 3.67
CA ALA A 58 0.90 -11.03 2.21
C ALA A 58 0.82 -9.57 1.75
N ALA A 59 -0.10 -8.79 2.31
CA ALA A 59 -0.23 -7.36 2.01
C ALA A 59 1.02 -6.57 2.43
N SER A 60 1.60 -6.88 3.59
CA SER A 60 2.87 -6.31 4.03
C SER A 60 4.00 -6.63 3.06
N LEU A 61 4.13 -7.87 2.59
CA LEU A 61 5.16 -8.24 1.62
C LEU A 61 5.05 -7.41 0.33
N LEU A 62 3.85 -7.26 -0.23
CA LEU A 62 3.66 -6.46 -1.44
C LEU A 62 3.97 -4.97 -1.21
N ALA A 63 3.56 -4.43 -0.05
CA ALA A 63 3.88 -3.05 0.32
C ALA A 63 5.40 -2.83 0.47
N GLU A 64 6.12 -3.78 1.10
CA GLU A 64 7.57 -3.70 1.26
C GLU A 64 8.30 -3.76 -0.09
N ILE A 65 7.85 -4.60 -1.04
CA ILE A 65 8.42 -4.62 -2.40
C ILE A 65 8.37 -3.22 -3.03
N VAL A 66 7.23 -2.54 -2.92
CA VAL A 66 7.07 -1.17 -3.43
C VAL A 66 7.97 -0.19 -2.69
N LEU A 67 7.94 -0.19 -1.35
CA LEU A 67 8.72 0.74 -0.53
C LEU A 67 10.23 0.61 -0.70
N LEU A 68 10.72 -0.59 -1.01
CA LEU A 68 12.16 -0.84 -1.20
C LEU A 68 12.69 -0.39 -2.56
N HIS A 69 11.82 -0.27 -3.59
CA HIS A 69 12.27 -0.07 -4.97
C HIS A 69 11.75 1.21 -5.62
N VAL A 70 10.67 1.81 -5.13
CA VAL A 70 10.08 3.01 -5.71
C VAL A 70 11.05 4.20 -5.66
N ARG A 71 11.12 4.96 -6.76
CA ARG A 71 11.90 6.21 -6.84
C ARG A 71 10.98 7.43 -6.93
N ASP A 72 11.51 8.60 -6.56
CA ASP A 72 10.76 9.85 -6.65
C ASP A 72 10.27 10.10 -8.09
N GLY A 73 8.96 10.23 -8.28
CA GLY A 73 8.32 10.50 -9.58
C GLY A 73 7.70 9.30 -10.27
N GLU A 74 7.83 8.09 -9.72
CA GLU A 74 7.10 6.88 -10.15
C GLU A 74 5.84 6.74 -9.28
N GLY A 75 4.67 6.40 -9.84
CA GLY A 75 3.47 6.43 -9.00
C GLY A 75 2.22 5.73 -9.53
N GLU A 76 1.66 6.19 -10.64
CA GLU A 76 0.28 5.83 -11.00
C GLU A 76 0.10 4.34 -11.32
N GLU A 77 0.86 3.80 -12.27
CA GLU A 77 0.77 2.37 -12.64
C GLU A 77 1.11 1.44 -11.47
N LEU A 78 2.12 1.80 -10.68
CA LEU A 78 2.56 1.02 -9.52
C LEU A 78 1.53 1.04 -8.39
N HIS A 79 0.90 2.20 -8.17
CA HIS A 79 -0.21 2.36 -7.24
C HIS A 79 -1.38 1.48 -7.67
N ASP A 80 -1.77 1.51 -8.95
CA ASP A 80 -2.88 0.72 -9.47
C ASP A 80 -2.59 -0.79 -9.37
N ALA A 81 -1.37 -1.22 -9.72
CA ALA A 81 -0.94 -2.60 -9.57
C ALA A 81 -1.00 -3.06 -8.10
N LEU A 82 -0.37 -2.31 -7.18
CA LEU A 82 -0.38 -2.65 -5.75
C LEU A 82 -1.81 -2.73 -5.21
N THR A 83 -2.63 -1.74 -5.51
CA THR A 83 -3.98 -1.66 -4.97
C THR A 83 -4.89 -2.76 -5.51
N ALA A 84 -4.76 -3.13 -6.80
CA ALA A 84 -5.45 -4.28 -7.37
C ALA A 84 -5.04 -5.60 -6.69
N ARG A 85 -3.77 -5.77 -6.30
CA ARG A 85 -3.33 -6.95 -5.55
C ARG A 85 -3.83 -6.97 -4.11
N LEU A 86 -3.90 -5.82 -3.45
CA LEU A 86 -4.51 -5.72 -2.10
C LEU A 86 -6.01 -6.11 -2.14
N ASP A 87 -6.73 -5.71 -3.18
CA ASP A 87 -8.14 -6.10 -3.38
C ASP A 87 -8.30 -7.61 -3.66
N ALA A 88 -7.41 -8.19 -4.46
CA ALA A 88 -7.38 -9.64 -4.67
C ALA A 88 -7.09 -10.38 -3.35
N LEU A 89 -6.09 -9.93 -2.59
CA LEU A 89 -5.75 -10.48 -1.28
C LEU A 89 -6.87 -10.33 -0.26
N ALA A 90 -7.78 -9.37 -0.40
CA ALA A 90 -8.93 -9.22 0.49
C ALA A 90 -10.08 -10.17 0.15
N SER A 91 -10.14 -10.69 -1.08
CA SER A 91 -11.31 -11.40 -1.63
C SER A 91 -11.11 -12.90 -1.86
N VAL A 92 -9.88 -13.37 -2.17
CA VAL A 92 -9.66 -14.79 -2.49
C VAL A 92 -9.80 -15.72 -1.28
N PRO A 93 -10.11 -17.01 -1.45
CA PRO A 93 -10.03 -18.00 -0.37
C PRO A 93 -8.63 -18.06 0.27
N ARG A 94 -8.57 -18.38 1.57
CA ARG A 94 -7.30 -18.44 2.32
C ARG A 94 -6.24 -19.34 1.64
N GLY A 95 -6.67 -20.46 1.05
CA GLY A 95 -5.77 -21.40 0.35
C GLY A 95 -5.12 -20.83 -0.91
N GLU A 96 -5.67 -19.75 -1.48
CA GLU A 96 -5.19 -19.13 -2.72
C GLU A 96 -4.30 -17.91 -2.47
N VAL A 97 -4.27 -17.39 -1.23
CA VAL A 97 -3.47 -16.20 -0.86
C VAL A 97 -1.99 -16.36 -1.25
N GLY A 98 -1.43 -17.57 -1.09
CA GLY A 98 -0.04 -17.85 -1.47
C GLY A 98 0.21 -17.67 -2.97
N GLY A 99 -0.70 -18.11 -3.83
CA GLY A 99 -0.59 -17.90 -5.28
C GLY A 99 -0.73 -16.43 -5.66
N VAL A 100 -1.71 -15.74 -5.06
CA VAL A 100 -1.95 -14.31 -5.33
C VAL A 100 -0.75 -13.46 -4.92
N VAL A 101 -0.15 -13.70 -3.75
CA VAL A 101 0.99 -12.90 -3.29
C VAL A 101 2.24 -13.15 -4.14
N LEU A 102 2.48 -14.40 -4.57
CA LEU A 102 3.62 -14.72 -5.45
C LEU A 102 3.45 -14.09 -6.83
N ALA A 103 2.27 -14.23 -7.45
CA ALA A 103 1.98 -13.61 -8.73
C ALA A 103 2.09 -12.07 -8.66
N GLY A 104 1.48 -11.46 -7.64
CA GLY A 104 1.56 -10.02 -7.41
C GLY A 104 2.97 -9.53 -7.11
N GLY A 105 3.77 -10.31 -6.37
CA GLY A 105 5.17 -9.96 -6.10
C GLY A 105 6.01 -9.91 -7.38
N TRP A 106 5.86 -10.89 -8.26
CA TRP A 106 6.56 -10.91 -9.56
C TRP A 106 6.09 -9.80 -10.50
N GLU A 107 4.79 -9.53 -10.54
CA GLU A 107 4.21 -8.42 -11.29
C GLU A 107 4.81 -7.07 -10.84
N LEU A 108 4.82 -6.80 -9.53
CA LEU A 108 5.40 -5.58 -8.96
C LEU A 108 6.90 -5.47 -9.25
N LEU A 109 7.66 -6.55 -9.12
CA LEU A 109 9.08 -6.57 -9.48
C LEU A 109 9.32 -6.28 -10.97
N GLY A 110 8.37 -6.67 -11.83
CA GLY A 110 8.39 -6.35 -13.26
C GLY A 110 8.34 -4.85 -13.55
N HIS A 111 7.57 -4.07 -12.78
CA HIS A 111 7.54 -2.61 -12.91
C HIS A 111 8.89 -1.95 -12.62
N PHE A 112 9.77 -2.62 -11.86
CA PHE A 112 11.12 -2.15 -11.55
C PHE A 112 12.20 -2.73 -12.49
N GLY A 113 11.79 -3.48 -13.53
CA GLY A 113 12.73 -4.10 -14.47
C GLY A 113 13.34 -5.42 -13.97
N PHE A 114 12.78 -6.02 -12.92
CA PHE A 114 13.21 -7.32 -12.38
C PHE A 114 12.25 -8.45 -12.76
N ALA A 115 11.54 -8.32 -13.88
CA ALA A 115 10.66 -9.38 -14.38
C ALA A 115 11.48 -10.66 -14.67
N PRO A 116 10.97 -11.85 -14.32
CA PRO A 116 11.63 -13.10 -14.67
C PRO A 116 11.54 -13.36 -16.19
N GLU A 117 12.62 -13.90 -16.78
CA GLU A 117 12.59 -14.45 -18.12
C GLU A 117 11.90 -15.83 -18.08
N LEU A 118 10.77 -15.97 -18.77
CA LEU A 118 9.96 -17.19 -18.76
C LEU A 118 9.98 -17.94 -20.10
N GLU A 119 10.45 -17.30 -21.17
CA GLU A 119 10.41 -17.86 -22.54
C GLU A 119 11.74 -18.55 -22.91
N HIS A 120 12.86 -18.11 -22.32
CA HIS A 120 14.20 -18.61 -22.65
C HIS A 120 15.00 -19.00 -21.39
N CYS A 121 15.95 -19.92 -21.54
CA CYS A 121 16.88 -20.34 -20.49
C CYS A 121 18.27 -19.74 -20.69
#